data_AF-A0A814ZUQ1-F1
#
_entry.id   AF-A0A814ZUQ1-F1
#
_cell.length_a   1.000
_cell.length_b   1.000
_cell.length_c   1.000
_cell.angle_alpha   90.00
_cell.angle_beta   90.00
_cell.angle_gamma   90.00
#
_symmetry.space_group_name_H-M   'P 1'
#
loop_
_entity.id
_entity.type
_entity.pdbx_description
1 polymer ?
#
loop_
_entity_poly.entity_id
_entity_poly.type
_entity_poly.pdbx_seq_one_letter_code
_entity_poly.pdbx_strand_id
1 'polypeptide(L)'
;MASAQFQVLSALCRIVRNIVSDAVNEFSATIFVSPRALSRTIFDTYTDTLVDQFNKTTLENFRTLNGFISSIIDESRFISALRTNFYTRSVPDSGNYTTFSGIYPQKVNLTQSSFMSNETCRCDQTSNCIYPAGIYNQSKAIIPNEAFSNDASLLFAVPGVQVGCVPQNALLQSTLECFYNQSCLDIVITLTGALRTVSALNISNSISRFHPTTTIGYRDRVWNMVRIAYEKVTTFNLFKTALTDVEQGIYSTRVYILFLMVGVYVLTIYSTKVIGSKQVIVQNPSINQFEELNKMYSSILSCPCSRLSMPRSTFMHYEVQFHPFCTSRFIRDELWLQYWTMEFLNALNADDMITFKPKDTVNDLIMAAFIDQQIQMADYESYYTQCQPEMCIYTIDQKLHSVTLVNSVIGLLGGLSVVLRLLIPLLIKIIYGIYRLCLHRTRGKKLYASDIEVF
;
A
#
# COMPACT_ATOMS: atom_id res chain seq x y z
N MET A 1 6.04 42.51 -15.00
CA MET A 1 5.55 41.33 -15.74
C MET A 1 5.58 40.13 -14.78
N ALA A 2 4.86 39.04 -15.07
CA ALA A 2 4.58 37.90 -14.17
C ALA A 2 3.45 38.07 -13.11
N SER A 3 2.77 39.22 -13.00
CA SER A 3 1.69 39.41 -12.02
C SER A 3 0.47 38.49 -12.25
N ALA A 4 0.09 38.24 -13.50
CA ALA A 4 -0.98 37.28 -13.80
C ALA A 4 -0.64 35.83 -13.39
N GLN A 5 0.64 35.44 -13.43
CA GLN A 5 1.12 34.15 -12.98
C GLN A 5 0.96 34.01 -11.46
N PHE A 6 1.24 35.07 -10.69
CA PHE A 6 0.98 35.10 -9.25
C PHE A 6 -0.51 35.12 -8.88
N GLN A 7 -1.37 35.73 -9.71
CA GLN A 7 -2.84 35.59 -9.58
C GLN A 7 -3.28 34.14 -9.69
N VAL A 8 -2.84 33.44 -10.75
CA VAL A 8 -3.18 32.03 -10.98
C VAL A 8 -2.62 31.16 -9.85
N LEU A 9 -1.37 31.37 -9.43
CA LEU A 9 -0.74 30.60 -8.36
C LEU A 9 -1.42 30.82 -6.99
N SER A 10 -1.80 32.06 -6.67
CA SER A 10 -2.60 32.38 -5.47
C SER A 10 -3.96 31.70 -5.49
N ALA A 11 -4.68 31.79 -6.62
CA ALA A 11 -5.98 31.16 -6.81
C ALA A 11 -5.88 29.63 -6.67
N LEU A 12 -4.87 28.99 -7.28
CA LEU A 12 -4.62 27.56 -7.18
C LEU A 12 -4.32 27.14 -5.73
N CYS A 13 -3.38 27.82 -5.04
CA CYS A 13 -3.09 27.55 -3.63
C CYS A 13 -4.35 27.67 -2.73
N ARG A 14 -5.24 28.63 -3.01
CA ARG A 14 -6.50 28.81 -2.27
C ARG A 14 -7.52 27.69 -2.59
N ILE A 15 -7.72 27.36 -3.86
CA ILE A 15 -8.63 26.30 -4.30
C ILE A 15 -8.21 24.96 -3.71
N VAL A 16 -6.91 24.63 -3.83
CA VAL A 16 -6.28 23.44 -3.26
C VAL A 16 -6.50 23.35 -1.76
N ARG A 17 -6.19 24.43 -1.01
CA ARG A 17 -6.35 24.45 0.45
C ARG A 17 -7.78 24.15 0.84
N ASN A 18 -8.75 24.81 0.22
CA ASN A 18 -10.16 24.59 0.51
C ASN A 18 -10.57 23.13 0.23
N ILE A 19 -10.31 22.62 -0.97
CA ILE A 19 -10.65 21.24 -1.36
C ILE A 19 -10.05 20.21 -0.40
N VAL A 20 -8.76 20.35 -0.07
CA VAL A 20 -8.07 19.40 0.80
C VAL A 20 -8.54 19.55 2.26
N SER A 21 -8.73 20.76 2.77
CA SER A 21 -9.26 20.97 4.13
C SER A 21 -10.70 20.43 4.28
N ASP A 22 -11.56 20.67 3.30
CA ASP A 22 -12.94 20.14 3.29
C ASP A 22 -12.93 18.61 3.22
N ALA A 23 -12.09 18.02 2.38
CA ALA A 23 -11.92 16.57 2.28
C ALA A 23 -11.38 15.95 3.58
N VAL A 24 -10.42 16.58 4.25
CA VAL A 24 -9.90 16.13 5.56
C VAL A 24 -10.99 16.20 6.63
N ASN A 25 -11.77 17.28 6.67
CA ASN A 25 -12.90 17.42 7.58
C ASN A 25 -13.95 16.30 7.37
N GLU A 26 -14.31 16.01 6.11
CA GLU A 26 -15.22 14.92 5.75
C GLU A 26 -14.64 13.55 6.12
N PHE A 27 -13.37 13.30 5.83
CA PHE A 27 -12.67 12.06 6.17
C PHE A 27 -12.69 11.79 7.68
N SER A 28 -12.42 12.80 8.50
CA SER A 28 -12.43 12.71 9.96
C SER A 28 -13.84 12.58 10.54
N ALA A 29 -14.85 13.21 9.93
CA ALA A 29 -16.25 13.12 10.33
C ALA A 29 -16.91 11.79 9.92
N THR A 30 -16.34 11.08 8.94
CA THR A 30 -16.88 9.80 8.47
C THR A 30 -16.88 8.75 9.59
N ILE A 31 -17.98 8.02 9.71
CA ILE A 31 -18.16 6.96 10.69
C ILE A 31 -17.45 5.69 10.22
N PHE A 32 -16.65 5.10 11.11
CA PHE A 32 -16.16 3.74 10.99
C PHE A 32 -17.16 2.76 11.61
N VAL A 33 -17.43 1.66 10.90
CA VAL A 33 -18.34 0.60 11.35
C VAL A 33 -17.60 -0.74 11.36
N SER A 34 -17.58 -1.41 12.51
CA SER A 34 -17.12 -2.81 12.60
C SER A 34 -17.98 -3.63 13.55
N PRO A 35 -18.46 -4.82 13.14
CA PRO A 35 -19.18 -5.73 14.02
C PRO A 35 -18.27 -6.51 14.96
N ARG A 36 -16.94 -6.47 14.78
CA ARG A 36 -15.96 -7.24 15.57
C ARG A 36 -14.70 -6.43 15.84
N ALA A 37 -14.02 -6.73 16.94
CA ALA A 37 -12.69 -6.21 17.23
C ALA A 37 -11.70 -6.62 16.14
N LEU A 38 -10.97 -5.66 15.59
CA LEU A 38 -9.89 -5.89 14.63
C LEU A 38 -8.57 -6.10 15.40
N SER A 39 -7.74 -7.04 14.94
CA SER A 39 -6.35 -7.11 15.40
C SER A 39 -5.55 -5.93 14.86
N ARG A 40 -4.49 -5.55 15.56
CA ARG A 40 -3.56 -4.48 15.20
C ARG A 40 -3.16 -4.57 13.73
N THR A 41 -2.73 -5.75 13.26
CA THR A 41 -2.38 -5.98 11.85
C THR A 41 -3.50 -5.68 10.86
N ILE A 42 -4.76 -5.97 11.19
CA ILE A 42 -5.91 -5.72 10.33
C ILE A 42 -6.33 -4.24 10.42
N PHE A 43 -6.25 -3.65 11.62
CA PHE A 43 -6.48 -2.23 11.85
C PHE A 43 -5.47 -1.36 11.08
N ASP A 44 -4.17 -1.61 11.25
CA ASP A 44 -3.09 -0.89 10.57
C ASP A 44 -3.29 -0.95 9.05
N THR A 45 -3.48 -2.16 8.50
CA THR A 45 -3.78 -2.38 7.07
C THR A 45 -5.02 -1.63 6.61
N TYR A 46 -6.08 -1.60 7.43
CA TYR A 46 -7.33 -0.90 7.13
C TYR A 46 -7.14 0.62 7.14
N THR A 47 -6.44 1.18 8.12
CA THR A 47 -6.16 2.62 8.21
C THR A 47 -5.27 3.08 7.07
N ASP A 48 -4.25 2.30 6.69
CA ASP A 48 -3.38 2.63 5.56
C ASP A 48 -4.14 2.58 4.23
N THR A 49 -5.01 1.58 4.05
CA THR A 49 -5.89 1.49 2.88
C THR A 49 -6.86 2.67 2.79
N LEU A 50 -7.41 3.12 3.93
CA LEU A 50 -8.27 4.30 3.97
C LEU A 50 -7.51 5.58 3.56
N VAL A 51 -6.27 5.77 4.00
CA VAL A 51 -5.48 6.96 3.65
C VAL A 51 -5.01 6.91 2.20
N ASP A 52 -4.56 5.76 1.69
CA ASP A 52 -4.21 5.62 0.27
C ASP A 52 -5.40 5.96 -0.63
N GLN A 53 -6.59 5.42 -0.31
CA GLN A 53 -7.82 5.74 -1.04
C GLN A 53 -8.19 7.22 -0.92
N PHE A 54 -8.15 7.80 0.28
CA PHE A 54 -8.41 9.23 0.52
C PHE A 54 -7.48 10.12 -0.30
N ASN A 55 -6.17 9.86 -0.23
CA ASN A 55 -5.13 10.57 -0.96
C ASN A 55 -5.39 10.53 -2.46
N LYS A 56 -5.60 9.32 -3.00
CA LYS A 56 -5.82 9.09 -4.42
C LYS A 56 -7.08 9.78 -4.93
N THR A 57 -8.20 9.66 -4.22
CA THR A 57 -9.45 10.30 -4.61
C THR A 57 -9.37 11.83 -4.53
N THR A 58 -8.80 12.38 -3.46
CA THR A 58 -8.65 13.84 -3.28
C THR A 58 -7.76 14.44 -4.37
N LEU A 59 -6.63 13.78 -4.67
CA LEU A 59 -5.68 14.23 -5.68
C LEU A 59 -6.26 14.13 -7.10
N GLU A 60 -6.97 13.07 -7.42
CA GLU A 60 -7.58 12.89 -8.75
C GLU A 60 -8.76 13.86 -8.97
N ASN A 61 -9.55 14.14 -7.94
CA ASN A 61 -10.59 15.17 -7.98
C ASN A 61 -9.98 16.56 -8.25
N PHE A 62 -8.88 16.90 -7.57
CA PHE A 62 -8.16 18.16 -7.82
C PHE A 62 -7.58 18.23 -9.24
N ARG A 63 -6.90 17.17 -9.71
CA ARG A 63 -6.34 17.11 -11.08
C ARG A 63 -7.43 17.26 -12.14
N THR A 64 -8.57 16.60 -11.96
CA THR A 64 -9.73 16.70 -12.86
C THR A 64 -10.25 18.13 -12.91
N LEU A 65 -10.43 18.79 -11.75
CA LEU A 65 -10.84 20.19 -11.68
C LEU A 65 -9.81 21.14 -12.33
N ASN A 66 -8.52 20.96 -12.04
CA ASN A 66 -7.45 21.76 -12.65
C ASN A 66 -7.39 21.57 -14.17
N GLY A 67 -7.58 20.34 -14.68
CA GLY A 67 -7.67 20.06 -16.10
C GLY A 67 -8.82 20.81 -16.77
N PHE A 68 -10.02 20.72 -16.18
CA PHE A 68 -11.20 21.45 -16.64
C PHE A 68 -11.00 22.98 -16.64
N ILE A 69 -10.44 23.53 -15.56
CA ILE A 69 -10.06 24.95 -15.48
C ILE A 69 -9.05 25.32 -16.57
N SER A 70 -8.05 24.48 -16.82
CA SER A 70 -7.04 24.71 -17.86
C SER A 70 -7.66 24.77 -19.25
N SER A 71 -8.55 23.83 -19.59
CA SER A 71 -9.27 23.83 -20.87
C SER A 71 -10.12 25.08 -21.05
N ILE A 72 -10.89 25.49 -20.03
CA ILE A 72 -11.68 26.73 -20.10
C ILE A 72 -10.78 27.94 -20.32
N ILE A 73 -9.64 28.02 -19.60
CA ILE A 73 -8.73 29.17 -19.69
C ILE A 73 -8.04 29.25 -21.06
N ASP A 74 -7.66 28.12 -21.65
CA ASP A 74 -7.05 28.04 -22.99
C ASP A 74 -8.04 28.40 -24.10
N GLU A 75 -9.25 27.81 -24.07
CA GLU A 75 -10.31 28.08 -25.05
C GLU A 75 -10.84 29.53 -24.96
N SER A 76 -11.02 30.05 -23.73
CA SER A 76 -11.51 31.42 -23.50
C SER A 76 -10.45 32.49 -23.72
N ARG A 77 -9.17 32.11 -23.86
CA ARG A 77 -8.01 33.00 -24.08
C ARG A 77 -7.99 34.21 -23.14
N PHE A 78 -8.14 33.97 -21.84
CA PHE A 78 -8.37 35.06 -20.88
C PHE A 78 -7.28 36.14 -20.89
N ILE A 79 -7.76 37.37 -21.06
CA ILE A 79 -7.02 38.61 -20.98
C ILE A 79 -6.79 38.96 -19.50
N SER A 80 -5.54 38.96 -19.04
CA SER A 80 -5.24 39.37 -17.65
C SER A 80 -5.57 40.84 -17.44
N ALA A 81 -6.14 41.19 -16.28
CA ALA A 81 -6.56 42.57 -15.99
C ALA A 81 -5.40 43.59 -16.11
N LEU A 82 -4.18 43.16 -15.75
CA LEU A 82 -2.95 43.96 -15.83
C LEU A 82 -2.28 43.94 -17.21
N ARG A 83 -2.90 43.30 -18.22
CA ARG A 83 -2.40 43.16 -19.59
C ARG A 83 -0.98 42.59 -19.70
N THR A 84 -0.58 41.73 -18.77
CA THR A 84 0.77 41.15 -18.75
C THR A 84 0.96 39.95 -19.67
N ASN A 85 -0.11 39.43 -20.27
CA ASN A 85 -0.08 38.36 -21.27
C ASN A 85 -0.46 38.81 -22.70
N PHE A 86 -0.75 40.10 -22.91
CA PHE A 86 -1.08 40.62 -24.23
C PHE A 86 -0.79 42.13 -24.35
N TYR A 87 -0.37 42.55 -25.53
CA TYR A 87 -0.30 43.96 -25.91
C TYR A 87 -1.09 44.20 -27.20
N THR A 88 -1.92 45.25 -27.22
CA THR A 88 -2.72 45.67 -28.38
C THR A 88 -2.00 46.78 -29.15
N ARG A 89 -1.72 46.59 -30.44
CA ARG A 89 -1.07 47.59 -31.30
C ARG A 89 -2.00 48.07 -32.41
N SER A 90 -2.38 49.34 -32.39
CA SER A 90 -2.91 50.01 -33.59
C SER A 90 -1.75 50.31 -34.54
N VAL A 91 -1.89 49.94 -35.82
CA VAL A 91 -0.99 50.37 -36.89
C VAL A 91 -1.72 51.46 -37.67
N PRO A 92 -1.35 52.74 -37.54
CA PRO A 92 -1.92 53.79 -38.36
C PRO A 92 -1.27 53.74 -39.74
N ASP A 93 -2.02 53.37 -40.77
CA ASP A 93 -1.59 53.59 -42.15
C ASP A 93 -2.74 54.09 -43.04
N SER A 94 -2.43 55.11 -43.84
CA SER A 94 -3.21 55.68 -44.95
C SER A 94 -4.75 55.58 -44.91
N GLY A 95 -5.37 56.15 -43.88
CA GLY A 95 -6.79 56.56 -43.92
C GLY A 95 -7.85 55.49 -43.67
N ASN A 96 -7.46 54.22 -43.53
CA ASN A 96 -8.34 53.16 -43.04
C ASN A 96 -7.85 52.66 -41.68
N TYR A 97 -8.70 52.72 -40.65
CA TYR A 97 -8.40 52.23 -39.30
C TYR A 97 -8.37 50.70 -39.25
N THR A 98 -7.31 50.07 -39.78
CA THR A 98 -7.04 48.65 -39.60
C THR A 98 -6.51 48.37 -38.19
N THR A 99 -7.43 48.22 -37.24
CA THR A 99 -7.10 47.74 -35.89
C THR A 99 -6.66 46.28 -35.96
N PHE A 100 -5.34 46.05 -36.10
CA PHE A 100 -4.72 44.76 -35.88
C PHE A 100 -4.74 44.42 -34.38
N SER A 101 -5.89 43.92 -33.91
CA SER A 101 -6.04 43.30 -32.58
C SER A 101 -5.36 41.93 -32.53
N GLY A 102 -4.06 41.89 -32.84
CA GLY A 102 -3.20 40.75 -32.55
C GLY A 102 -2.90 40.71 -31.05
N ILE A 103 -3.00 39.52 -30.47
CA ILE A 103 -2.69 39.27 -29.06
C ILE A 103 -1.22 38.83 -29.02
N TYR A 104 -0.31 39.74 -28.69
CA TYR A 104 1.14 39.47 -28.65
C TYR A 104 1.66 39.46 -27.22
N PRO A 105 2.39 38.42 -26.77
CA PRO A 105 3.18 38.47 -25.57
C PRO A 105 4.62 38.81 -26.02
N GLN A 106 5.01 40.07 -25.84
CA GLN A 106 6.21 40.59 -26.50
C GLN A 106 7.48 40.03 -25.86
N LYS A 107 8.20 39.15 -26.57
CA LYS A 107 9.65 39.00 -26.36
C LYS A 107 10.30 40.29 -26.85
N VAL A 108 10.91 41.02 -25.92
CA VAL A 108 11.51 42.32 -26.16
C VAL A 108 12.91 42.14 -26.77
N ASN A 109 12.95 41.69 -28.02
CA ASN A 109 14.13 41.72 -28.89
C ASN A 109 13.86 42.77 -29.97
N LEU A 110 14.60 43.88 -29.91
CA LEU A 110 14.13 45.15 -30.46
C LEU A 110 15.00 45.73 -31.58
N THR A 111 15.76 44.84 -32.23
CA THR A 111 16.31 45.08 -33.55
C THR A 111 15.37 44.54 -34.62
N GLN A 112 14.99 45.43 -35.54
CA GLN A 112 14.40 45.17 -36.87
C GLN A 112 12.87 45.18 -36.99
N SER A 113 12.38 46.14 -37.77
CA SER A 113 10.98 46.43 -38.07
C SER A 113 10.37 45.51 -39.15
N SER A 114 10.76 44.24 -39.19
CA SER A 114 10.24 43.28 -40.16
C SER A 114 8.99 42.58 -39.62
N PHE A 115 7.87 42.75 -40.32
CA PHE A 115 6.87 41.68 -40.41
C PHE A 115 7.60 40.38 -40.75
N MET A 116 7.36 39.31 -39.98
CA MET A 116 8.22 38.12 -39.87
C MET A 116 9.54 38.36 -39.12
N SER A 117 9.46 38.38 -37.78
CA SER A 117 10.52 37.79 -36.96
C SER A 117 10.02 36.41 -36.49
N ASN A 118 10.89 35.40 -36.45
CA ASN A 118 10.54 34.08 -35.90
C ASN A 118 10.42 34.09 -34.35
N GLU A 119 10.49 35.26 -33.71
CA GLU A 119 10.50 35.40 -32.24
C GLU A 119 9.28 36.14 -31.67
N THR A 120 8.45 36.77 -32.50
CA THR A 120 7.21 37.43 -32.05
C THR A 120 6.06 36.45 -31.99
N CYS A 121 5.63 36.11 -30.78
CA CYS A 121 4.55 35.17 -30.58
C CYS A 121 3.16 35.73 -30.88
N ARG A 122 2.32 34.87 -31.45
CA ARG A 122 0.95 35.13 -31.90
C ARG A 122 -0.03 34.35 -31.02
N CYS A 123 -0.52 34.93 -29.93
CA CYS A 123 -1.51 34.27 -29.07
C CYS A 123 -2.88 34.10 -29.73
N ASP A 124 -3.12 34.79 -30.85
CA ASP A 124 -4.23 34.52 -31.74
C ASP A 124 -4.07 33.17 -32.47
N GLN A 125 -2.84 32.68 -32.66
CA GLN A 125 -2.53 31.44 -33.38
C GLN A 125 -2.07 30.27 -32.48
N THR A 126 -1.41 30.53 -31.35
CA THR A 126 -0.88 29.48 -30.46
C THR A 126 -0.87 29.91 -28.99
N SER A 127 -1.36 29.04 -28.10
CA SER A 127 -1.27 29.23 -26.65
C SER A 127 0.05 28.70 -26.04
N ASN A 128 0.84 27.96 -26.83
CA ASN A 128 2.09 27.34 -26.42
C ASN A 128 3.33 28.25 -26.51
N CYS A 129 3.17 29.53 -26.85
CA CYS A 129 4.29 30.44 -26.75
C CYS A 129 4.59 30.81 -25.29
N ILE A 130 5.82 30.52 -24.89
CA ILE A 130 6.36 30.75 -23.55
C ILE A 130 7.80 31.27 -23.69
N TYR A 131 8.18 32.23 -22.84
CA TYR A 131 9.53 32.82 -22.76
C TYR A 131 9.83 33.25 -21.32
N PRO A 132 11.12 33.40 -20.93
CA PRO A 132 11.48 33.77 -19.57
C PRO A 132 10.93 35.15 -19.20
N ALA A 133 10.43 35.26 -17.97
CA ALA A 133 9.95 36.52 -17.41
C ALA A 133 11.11 37.51 -17.27
N GLY A 134 10.87 38.78 -17.56
CA GLY A 134 11.89 39.83 -17.51
C GLY A 134 11.40 41.17 -16.98
N ILE A 135 12.34 41.91 -16.41
CA ILE A 135 12.22 43.34 -16.09
C ILE A 135 12.91 44.11 -17.21
N TYR A 136 12.24 45.10 -17.79
CA TYR A 136 12.71 45.85 -18.96
C TYR A 136 12.75 47.35 -18.68
N ASN A 137 13.79 48.02 -19.17
CA ASN A 137 13.91 49.47 -19.07
C ASN A 137 13.07 50.16 -20.14
N GLN A 138 11.93 50.75 -19.75
CA GLN A 138 11.03 51.45 -20.67
C GLN A 138 11.45 52.91 -20.97
N SER A 139 12.48 53.45 -20.30
CA SER A 139 12.87 54.86 -20.38
C SER A 139 13.38 55.31 -21.76
N LYS A 140 13.60 54.40 -22.71
CA LYS A 140 13.93 54.70 -24.11
C LYS A 140 12.71 54.75 -25.05
N ALA A 141 11.51 54.41 -24.59
CA ALA A 141 10.33 54.23 -25.44
C ALA A 141 9.48 55.51 -25.64
N ILE A 142 9.82 56.62 -24.97
CA ILE A 142 9.05 57.87 -25.01
C ILE A 142 9.92 59.00 -25.55
N ILE A 143 10.07 59.04 -26.89
CA ILE A 143 10.49 60.24 -27.62
C ILE A 143 9.25 60.77 -28.34
N PRO A 144 8.75 61.98 -28.01
CA PRO A 144 7.67 62.57 -28.80
C PRO A 144 8.20 62.92 -30.20
N ASN A 145 7.51 62.43 -31.22
CA ASN A 145 7.64 62.75 -32.66
C ASN A 145 8.61 61.92 -33.51
N GLU A 146 9.29 60.90 -32.97
CA GLU A 146 9.96 59.89 -33.80
C GLU A 146 9.23 58.54 -33.70
N ALA A 147 9.20 57.79 -34.81
CA ALA A 147 8.42 56.57 -34.92
C ALA A 147 8.94 55.48 -33.98
N PHE A 148 8.33 55.38 -32.79
CA PHE A 148 8.56 54.38 -31.74
C PHE A 148 9.89 53.64 -31.89
N SER A 149 10.98 54.23 -31.37
CA SER A 149 12.19 53.46 -31.05
C SER A 149 11.84 52.53 -29.89
N ASN A 150 11.08 51.47 -30.20
CA ASN A 150 10.88 50.35 -29.32
C ASN A 150 12.29 49.79 -29.13
N ASP A 151 12.99 50.16 -28.07
CA ASP A 151 14.29 49.59 -27.71
C ASP A 151 14.46 49.53 -26.18
N ALA A 152 13.46 48.90 -25.55
CA ALA A 152 13.47 48.59 -24.13
C ALA A 152 14.49 47.47 -23.87
N SER A 153 15.54 47.74 -23.10
CA SER A 153 16.56 46.75 -22.77
C SER A 153 16.11 45.84 -21.62
N LEU A 154 16.38 44.54 -21.74
CA LEU A 154 16.24 43.58 -20.64
C LEU A 154 17.23 43.96 -19.52
N LEU A 155 16.72 44.29 -18.34
CA LEU A 155 17.52 44.58 -17.15
C LEU A 155 17.84 43.30 -16.38
N PHE A 156 16.87 42.40 -16.26
CA PHE A 156 17.00 41.14 -15.54
C PHE A 156 15.95 40.14 -16.04
N ALA A 157 16.37 38.92 -16.37
CA ALA A 157 15.47 37.78 -16.52
C ALA A 157 15.31 37.10 -15.17
N VAL A 158 14.07 36.82 -14.75
CA VAL A 158 13.76 36.14 -13.49
C VAL A 158 13.96 34.63 -13.68
N PRO A 159 14.96 34.00 -13.04
CA PRO A 159 15.19 32.56 -13.10
C PRO A 159 13.95 31.76 -12.72
N GLY A 160 13.72 30.63 -13.38
CA GLY A 160 12.57 29.76 -13.20
C GLY A 160 11.24 30.28 -13.73
N VAL A 161 10.98 31.59 -13.70
CA VAL A 161 9.66 32.15 -14.01
C VAL A 161 9.48 32.35 -15.51
N GLN A 162 8.42 31.75 -16.07
CA GLN A 162 8.06 31.87 -17.47
C GLN A 162 6.79 32.74 -17.65
N VAL A 163 6.70 33.41 -18.78
CA VAL A 163 5.53 34.18 -19.24
C VAL A 163 5.12 33.73 -20.63
N GLY A 164 3.85 33.89 -20.97
CA GLY A 164 3.30 33.39 -22.23
C GLY A 164 1.85 33.80 -22.45
N CYS A 165 1.26 33.32 -23.52
CA CYS A 165 -0.10 33.66 -23.94
C CYS A 165 -1.16 33.36 -22.88
N VAL A 166 -1.09 32.16 -22.32
CA VAL A 166 -1.94 31.71 -21.23
C VAL A 166 -1.11 31.73 -19.94
N PRO A 167 -1.44 32.58 -18.95
CA PRO A 167 -0.66 32.69 -17.71
C PRO A 167 -0.51 31.36 -16.97
N GLN A 168 -1.54 30.50 -17.02
CA GLN A 168 -1.50 29.16 -16.43
C GLN A 168 -0.53 28.22 -17.17
N ASN A 169 -0.55 28.15 -18.50
CA ASN A 169 0.38 27.30 -19.27
C ASN A 169 1.84 27.70 -19.03
N ALA A 170 2.12 29.00 -19.04
CA ALA A 170 3.44 29.53 -18.69
C ALA A 170 3.82 29.23 -17.22
N LEU A 171 2.87 29.38 -16.28
CA LEU A 171 3.08 29.04 -14.87
C LEU A 171 3.42 27.54 -14.70
N LEU A 172 2.71 26.63 -15.35
CA LEU A 172 2.96 25.18 -15.28
C LEU A 172 4.40 24.81 -15.64
N GLN A 173 4.99 25.52 -16.60
CA GLN A 173 6.37 25.33 -17.07
C GLN A 173 7.39 26.20 -16.33
N SER A 174 6.94 26.98 -15.34
CA SER A 174 7.82 27.74 -14.45
C SER A 174 8.32 26.86 -13.30
N THR A 175 9.44 27.24 -12.71
CA THR A 175 9.87 26.80 -11.37
C THR A 175 9.76 27.97 -10.40
N LEU A 176 9.85 27.69 -9.09
CA LEU A 176 9.81 28.73 -8.05
C LEU A 176 11.21 29.12 -7.56
N GLU A 177 12.29 28.74 -8.28
CA GLU A 177 13.67 28.81 -7.79
C GLU A 177 14.12 30.20 -7.33
N CYS A 178 13.61 31.28 -7.94
CA CYS A 178 13.90 32.65 -7.50
C CYS A 178 13.40 32.95 -6.08
N PHE A 179 12.26 32.38 -5.66
CA PHE A 179 11.66 32.61 -4.34
C PHE A 179 12.43 31.96 -3.19
N TYR A 180 13.31 31.00 -3.50
CA TYR A 180 14.21 30.34 -2.56
C TYR A 180 15.65 30.88 -2.65
N ASN A 181 15.84 32.00 -3.37
CA ASN A 181 17.14 32.61 -3.58
C ASN A 181 17.09 34.10 -3.24
N GLN A 182 17.61 34.47 -2.07
CA GLN A 182 17.59 35.87 -1.62
C GLN A 182 18.26 36.81 -2.62
N SER A 183 19.38 36.43 -3.24
CA SER A 183 20.05 37.25 -4.26
C SER A 183 19.14 37.50 -5.48
N CYS A 184 18.30 36.53 -5.83
CA CYS A 184 17.32 36.69 -6.90
C CYS A 184 16.19 37.65 -6.50
N LEU A 185 15.56 37.41 -5.35
CA LEU A 185 14.53 38.30 -4.81
C LEU A 185 15.06 39.72 -4.65
N ASP A 186 16.21 39.90 -4.01
CA ASP A 186 16.91 41.17 -3.85
C ASP A 186 17.06 41.93 -5.18
N ILE A 187 17.38 41.25 -6.30
CA ILE A 187 17.50 41.89 -7.61
C ILE A 187 16.12 42.31 -8.15
N VAL A 188 15.11 41.42 -8.09
CA VAL A 188 13.72 41.74 -8.49
C VAL A 188 13.19 42.92 -7.69
N ILE A 189 13.38 42.89 -6.37
CA ILE A 189 13.03 43.91 -5.37
C ILE A 189 13.76 45.23 -5.69
N THR A 190 15.08 45.22 -5.88
CA THR A 190 15.86 46.42 -6.25
C THR A 190 15.37 47.05 -7.56
N LEU A 191 15.10 46.23 -8.58
CA LEU A 191 14.69 46.70 -9.91
C LEU A 191 13.20 47.07 -10.01
N THR A 192 12.38 46.70 -9.02
CA THR A 192 10.96 47.09 -8.93
C THR A 192 10.69 48.18 -7.89
N GLY A 193 11.66 48.49 -7.01
CA GLY A 193 11.62 49.65 -6.12
C GLY A 193 11.55 49.37 -4.62
N ALA A 194 11.88 48.17 -4.15
CA ALA A 194 11.87 47.77 -2.73
C ALA A 194 13.27 47.37 -2.19
N LEU A 195 13.39 47.00 -0.90
CA LEU A 195 14.66 46.83 -0.15
C LEU A 195 14.88 45.39 0.42
N ARG A 196 16.12 45.06 0.86
CA ARG A 196 16.80 43.72 0.72
C ARG A 196 17.10 42.86 2.00
N THR A 197 17.62 41.63 1.74
CA THR A 197 18.42 40.66 2.57
C THR A 197 17.63 39.61 3.41
N VAL A 198 18.01 38.32 3.63
CA VAL A 198 19.33 37.65 3.97
C VAL A 198 19.45 36.16 3.44
N SER A 199 20.65 35.56 3.52
CA SER A 199 21.15 34.26 2.98
C SER A 199 20.75 32.92 3.69
N ALA A 200 21.14 31.77 3.08
CA ALA A 200 20.68 30.39 3.36
C ALA A 200 21.70 29.41 4.00
N LEU A 201 21.26 28.18 4.33
CA LEU A 201 22.05 27.02 4.81
C LEU A 201 21.65 25.70 4.10
N ASN A 202 22.30 24.56 4.45
CA ASN A 202 22.30 23.30 3.69
C ASN A 202 22.67 22.10 4.60
N ILE A 203 22.09 20.90 4.40
CA ILE A 203 22.36 19.69 5.22
C ILE A 203 22.57 18.42 4.36
N SER A 204 23.44 17.52 4.84
CA SER A 204 23.93 16.32 4.11
C SER A 204 23.59 14.97 4.76
N ASN A 205 23.15 14.02 3.92
CA ASN A 205 23.39 12.55 3.94
C ASN A 205 23.34 11.72 5.24
N SER A 206 22.58 10.61 5.19
CA SER A 206 22.90 9.38 5.95
C SER A 206 22.53 8.10 5.18
N ILE A 207 23.37 7.06 5.26
CA ILE A 207 23.09 5.69 4.77
C ILE A 207 23.71 4.70 5.77
N SER A 208 22.98 3.65 6.15
CA SER A 208 23.52 2.48 6.89
C SER A 208 23.28 1.17 6.12
N ARG A 209 23.93 0.08 6.53
CA ARG A 209 24.02 -1.19 5.78
C ARG A 209 23.89 -2.43 6.69
N PHE A 210 23.42 -3.52 6.08
CA PHE A 210 23.69 -4.95 6.35
C PHE A 210 22.66 -5.86 7.08
N HIS A 211 22.63 -7.08 6.53
CA HIS A 211 22.14 -8.41 6.98
C HIS A 211 23.30 -9.40 6.54
N PRO A 212 23.33 -10.75 6.74
CA PRO A 212 22.30 -11.69 7.23
C PRO A 212 22.75 -12.92 8.09
N THR A 213 21.76 -13.72 8.53
CA THR A 213 21.63 -15.20 8.75
C THR A 213 22.83 -16.20 8.80
N THR A 214 22.64 -17.30 9.59
CA THR A 214 23.21 -18.67 9.34
C THR A 214 22.28 -19.82 9.78
N THR A 215 22.63 -21.07 9.42
CA THR A 215 21.93 -22.36 9.66
C THR A 215 22.97 -23.47 10.00
N ILE A 216 22.74 -24.78 10.27
CA ILE A 216 21.59 -25.74 10.20
C ILE A 216 21.89 -26.96 11.14
N GLY A 217 21.02 -27.99 11.27
CA GLY A 217 21.52 -29.38 11.51
C GLY A 217 20.89 -30.32 12.56
N TYR A 218 19.65 -30.83 12.36
CA TYR A 218 19.03 -31.86 13.25
C TYR A 218 18.87 -33.27 12.60
N ARG A 219 18.97 -33.41 11.26
CA ARG A 219 18.51 -34.62 10.55
C ARG A 219 19.35 -35.89 10.78
N ASP A 220 20.62 -35.77 11.12
CA ASP A 220 21.54 -36.92 11.13
C ASP A 220 21.44 -37.81 12.39
N ARG A 221 20.82 -37.32 13.47
CA ARG A 221 20.62 -38.11 14.70
C ARG A 221 19.48 -39.13 14.60
N VAL A 222 18.49 -38.88 13.73
CA VAL A 222 17.26 -39.69 13.65
C VAL A 222 17.51 -41.04 12.95
N TRP A 223 18.32 -41.03 11.88
CA TRP A 223 18.55 -42.22 11.04
C TRP A 223 19.24 -43.38 11.77
N ASN A 224 20.12 -43.11 12.74
CA ASN A 224 20.85 -44.17 13.43
C ASN A 224 19.98 -44.93 14.46
N MET A 225 18.89 -44.33 14.96
CA MET A 225 17.95 -45.01 15.86
C MET A 225 17.01 -45.97 15.09
N VAL A 226 16.57 -45.58 13.89
CA VAL A 226 15.69 -46.39 13.03
C VAL A 226 16.33 -47.74 12.69
N ARG A 227 17.64 -47.75 12.41
CA ARG A 227 18.41 -48.96 12.07
C ARG A 227 18.43 -49.99 13.21
N ILE A 228 18.55 -49.54 14.47
CA ILE A 228 18.65 -50.42 15.65
C ILE A 228 17.28 -51.07 15.98
N ALA A 229 16.16 -50.40 15.67
CA ALA A 229 14.84 -50.96 15.86
C ALA A 229 14.54 -52.13 14.89
N TYR A 230 15.04 -52.04 13.65
CA TYR A 230 14.75 -53.00 12.58
C TYR A 230 15.23 -54.43 12.90
N GLU A 231 16.46 -54.59 13.42
CA GLU A 231 17.05 -55.90 13.74
C GLU A 231 16.36 -56.64 14.89
N LYS A 232 15.69 -55.92 15.81
CA LYS A 232 14.95 -56.54 16.94
C LYS A 232 13.55 -57.02 16.58
N VAL A 233 12.94 -56.46 15.52
CA VAL A 233 11.58 -56.84 15.10
C VAL A 233 11.58 -58.14 14.28
N THR A 234 12.64 -58.41 13.52
CA THR A 234 12.74 -59.59 12.63
C THR A 234 12.94 -60.93 13.37
N THR A 235 13.35 -60.89 14.64
CA THR A 235 13.69 -62.08 15.45
C THR A 235 12.66 -62.41 16.54
N PHE A 236 11.54 -61.69 16.59
CA PHE A 236 10.59 -61.76 17.70
C PHE A 236 9.56 -62.91 17.54
N ASN A 237 9.49 -63.81 18.53
CA ASN A 237 8.51 -64.91 18.59
C ASN A 237 7.78 -64.88 19.94
N LEU A 238 6.47 -64.65 19.92
CA LEU A 238 5.65 -64.41 21.12
C LEU A 238 5.08 -65.70 21.74
N PHE A 239 4.97 -66.78 20.96
CA PHE A 239 4.35 -68.04 21.38
C PHE A 239 5.39 -69.16 21.39
N LYS A 240 6.14 -69.25 22.49
CA LYS A 240 7.19 -70.26 22.69
C LYS A 240 6.59 -71.58 23.20
N THR A 241 6.05 -72.40 22.30
CA THR A 241 5.58 -73.76 22.62
C THR A 241 6.76 -74.69 22.90
N ALA A 242 6.71 -75.40 24.02
CA ALA A 242 7.55 -76.57 24.23
C ALA A 242 6.99 -77.74 23.41
N LEU A 243 7.88 -78.49 22.74
CA LEU A 243 7.62 -79.65 21.86
C LEU A 243 7.17 -79.31 20.42
N THR A 244 8.14 -79.48 19.51
CA THR A 244 8.00 -79.89 18.09
C THR A 244 6.94 -79.20 17.22
N ASP A 245 6.99 -77.87 17.08
CA ASP A 245 7.04 -77.23 15.74
C ASP A 245 7.44 -75.74 15.84
N VAL A 246 8.66 -75.39 15.43
CA VAL A 246 9.17 -73.99 15.57
C VAL A 246 8.55 -73.08 14.51
N GLU A 247 8.26 -73.59 13.31
CA GLU A 247 7.71 -72.80 12.22
C GLU A 247 6.28 -72.34 12.53
N GLN A 248 5.44 -73.24 13.08
CA GLN A 248 4.06 -72.91 13.46
C GLN A 248 3.98 -71.76 14.49
N GLY A 249 4.93 -71.69 15.44
CA GLY A 249 5.00 -70.58 16.41
C GLY A 249 5.30 -69.22 15.76
N ILE A 250 6.15 -69.20 14.73
CA ILE A 250 6.48 -67.99 13.97
C ILE A 250 5.29 -67.53 13.11
N TYR A 251 4.61 -68.45 12.41
CA TYR A 251 3.42 -68.11 11.64
C TYR A 251 2.26 -67.65 12.53
N SER A 252 2.03 -68.30 13.67
CA SER A 252 1.02 -67.87 14.66
C SER A 252 1.33 -66.47 15.21
N THR A 253 2.60 -66.19 15.52
CA THR A 253 3.04 -64.84 15.94
C THR A 253 2.78 -63.79 14.84
N ARG A 254 3.06 -64.11 13.57
CA ARG A 254 2.81 -63.19 12.43
C ARG A 254 1.32 -62.90 12.22
N VAL A 255 0.46 -63.93 12.30
CA VAL A 255 -1.00 -63.77 12.19
C VAL A 255 -1.56 -62.96 13.37
N TYR A 256 -1.09 -63.23 14.59
CA TYR A 256 -1.44 -62.43 15.77
C TYR A 256 -1.04 -60.95 15.61
N ILE A 257 0.19 -60.68 15.16
CA ILE A 257 0.67 -59.30 14.92
C ILE A 257 -0.16 -58.63 13.82
N LEU A 258 -0.53 -59.32 12.74
CA LEU A 258 -1.38 -58.75 11.69
C LEU A 258 -2.78 -58.35 12.22
N PHE A 259 -3.46 -59.22 12.97
CA PHE A 259 -4.74 -58.88 13.58
C PHE A 259 -4.63 -57.75 14.60
N LEU A 260 -3.55 -57.71 15.38
CA LEU A 260 -3.26 -56.62 16.32
C LEU A 260 -3.01 -55.29 15.58
N MET A 261 -2.23 -55.29 14.50
CA MET A 261 -1.98 -54.11 13.67
C MET A 261 -3.26 -53.59 13.01
N VAL A 262 -4.13 -54.47 12.51
CA VAL A 262 -5.44 -54.09 11.96
C VAL A 262 -6.37 -53.54 13.06
N GLY A 263 -6.41 -54.18 14.24
CA GLY A 263 -7.21 -53.69 15.37
C GLY A 263 -6.75 -52.32 15.87
N VAL A 264 -5.43 -52.10 15.99
CA VAL A 264 -4.85 -50.79 16.32
C VAL A 264 -5.14 -49.77 15.22
N TYR A 265 -5.05 -50.13 13.94
CA TYR A 265 -5.37 -49.23 12.82
C TYR A 265 -6.85 -48.78 12.81
N VAL A 266 -7.78 -49.70 13.07
CA VAL A 266 -9.21 -49.35 13.20
C VAL A 266 -9.44 -48.45 14.41
N LEU A 267 -8.78 -48.74 15.55
CA LEU A 267 -8.86 -47.88 16.73
C LEU A 267 -8.25 -46.48 16.49
N THR A 268 -7.14 -46.36 15.76
CA THR A 268 -6.57 -45.03 15.45
C THR A 268 -7.51 -44.22 14.56
N ILE A 269 -8.10 -44.82 13.52
CA ILE A 269 -9.11 -44.16 12.66
C ILE A 269 -10.37 -43.77 13.47
N TYR A 270 -10.80 -44.59 14.44
CA TYR A 270 -11.92 -44.23 15.29
C TYR A 270 -11.55 -43.07 16.24
N SER A 271 -10.33 -43.08 16.79
CA SER A 271 -9.85 -42.05 17.72
C SER A 271 -9.56 -40.68 17.09
N THR A 272 -9.40 -40.59 15.77
CA THR A 272 -9.24 -39.31 15.06
C THR A 272 -10.58 -38.61 14.79
N LYS A 273 -11.73 -39.25 15.04
CA LYS A 273 -13.04 -38.60 15.01
C LYS A 273 -13.17 -37.66 16.23
N VAL A 274 -13.45 -36.39 15.99
CA VAL A 274 -13.78 -35.41 17.03
C VAL A 274 -15.11 -35.82 17.69
N ILE A 275 -15.13 -35.84 19.03
CA ILE A 275 -16.27 -36.36 19.81
C ILE A 275 -17.23 -35.25 20.24
N GLY A 276 -16.75 -34.01 20.30
CA GLY A 276 -17.56 -32.83 20.58
C GLY A 276 -16.71 -31.57 20.52
N SER A 277 -17.35 -30.42 20.52
CA SER A 277 -16.69 -29.11 20.54
C SER A 277 -16.96 -28.40 21.87
N LYS A 278 -15.96 -27.70 22.39
CA LYS A 278 -16.05 -26.90 23.62
C LYS A 278 -15.97 -25.43 23.25
N GLN A 279 -17.02 -24.68 23.54
CA GLN A 279 -16.98 -23.22 23.50
C GLN A 279 -16.20 -22.69 24.72
N VAL A 280 -15.32 -21.73 24.47
CA VAL A 280 -14.61 -20.97 25.49
C VAL A 280 -15.07 -19.52 25.40
N ILE A 281 -15.35 -18.92 26.55
CA ILE A 281 -15.82 -17.53 26.67
C ILE A 281 -14.82 -16.77 27.55
N VAL A 282 -14.32 -15.65 27.04
CA VAL A 282 -13.44 -14.72 27.77
C VAL A 282 -14.18 -13.40 27.91
N GLN A 283 -14.45 -12.98 29.15
CA GLN A 283 -15.18 -11.76 29.48
C GLN A 283 -14.22 -10.56 29.57
N ASN A 284 -14.63 -9.41 29.04
CA ASN A 284 -13.90 -8.14 29.04
C ASN A 284 -12.38 -8.28 28.78
N PRO A 285 -11.97 -8.85 27.64
CA PRO A 285 -10.56 -9.06 27.32
C PRO A 285 -9.80 -7.73 27.22
N SER A 286 -8.59 -7.70 27.78
CA SER A 286 -7.62 -6.63 27.48
C SER A 286 -7.05 -6.76 26.07
N ILE A 287 -6.49 -5.66 25.56
CA ILE A 287 -5.82 -5.60 24.23
C ILE A 287 -4.86 -6.78 24.04
N ASN A 288 -3.96 -7.02 25.00
CA ASN A 288 -2.95 -8.08 24.90
C ASN A 288 -3.58 -9.48 24.89
N GLN A 289 -4.60 -9.73 25.72
CA GLN A 289 -5.31 -11.01 25.74
C GLN A 289 -6.04 -11.26 24.42
N PHE A 290 -6.66 -10.23 23.83
CA PHE A 290 -7.29 -10.32 22.53
C PHE A 290 -6.27 -10.62 21.42
N GLU A 291 -5.12 -9.94 21.41
CA GLU A 291 -4.05 -10.20 20.42
C GLU A 291 -3.47 -11.62 20.56
N GLU A 292 -3.24 -12.11 21.78
CA GLU A 292 -2.81 -13.49 22.02
C GLU A 292 -3.84 -14.53 21.54
N LEU A 293 -5.12 -14.31 21.86
CA LEU A 293 -6.22 -15.16 21.39
C LEU A 293 -6.34 -15.11 19.87
N ASN A 294 -6.26 -13.93 19.25
CA ASN A 294 -6.35 -13.78 17.80
C ASN A 294 -5.17 -14.45 17.10
N LYS A 295 -3.95 -14.34 17.64
CA LYS A 295 -2.76 -15.03 17.13
C LYS A 295 -2.90 -16.56 17.16
N MET A 296 -3.62 -17.12 18.13
CA MET A 296 -3.85 -18.57 18.25
C MET A 296 -5.10 -19.07 17.51
N TYR A 297 -6.14 -18.25 17.39
CA TYR A 297 -7.49 -18.67 17.03
C TYR A 297 -8.17 -17.78 15.96
N SER A 298 -7.42 -16.96 15.20
CA SER A 298 -7.93 -15.97 14.24
C SER A 298 -9.09 -16.41 13.34
N SER A 299 -9.11 -17.67 12.89
CA SER A 299 -10.16 -18.21 12.01
C SER A 299 -11.48 -18.55 12.71
N ILE A 300 -11.49 -18.68 14.04
CA ILE A 300 -12.64 -19.13 14.84
C ILE A 300 -12.97 -18.21 16.02
N LEU A 301 -12.14 -17.18 16.28
CA LEU A 301 -12.36 -16.19 17.31
C LEU A 301 -13.39 -15.15 16.87
N SER A 302 -14.39 -14.90 17.71
CA SER A 302 -15.39 -13.86 17.50
C SER A 302 -15.50 -12.99 18.75
N CYS A 303 -15.12 -11.73 18.61
CA CYS A 303 -15.18 -10.72 19.66
C CYS A 303 -16.03 -9.53 19.14
N PRO A 304 -17.36 -9.51 19.35
CA PRO A 304 -18.20 -8.38 18.95
C PRO A 304 -17.79 -7.10 19.70
N CYS A 305 -17.72 -5.96 19.00
CA CYS A 305 -17.56 -4.66 19.65
C CYS A 305 -18.87 -4.27 20.37
N SER A 306 -18.78 -3.62 21.53
CA SER A 306 -19.93 -3.00 22.21
C SER A 306 -20.44 -1.78 21.43
N ARG A 307 -19.53 -1.01 20.82
CA ARG A 307 -19.86 0.03 19.85
C ARG A 307 -19.62 -0.47 18.44
N LEU A 308 -20.68 -0.55 17.64
CA LEU A 308 -20.60 -0.93 16.22
C LEU A 308 -20.19 0.24 15.32
N SER A 309 -20.33 1.48 15.80
CA SER A 309 -20.21 2.74 15.06
C SER A 309 -19.36 3.72 15.86
N MET A 310 -18.29 4.24 15.26
CA MET A 310 -17.28 5.09 15.91
C MET A 310 -16.83 6.19 14.92
N PRO A 311 -16.78 7.49 15.30
CA PRO A 311 -16.21 8.52 14.43
C PRO A 311 -14.71 8.27 14.22
N ARG A 312 -14.21 8.37 12.98
CA ARG A 312 -12.78 8.14 12.68
C ARG A 312 -11.85 9.04 13.49
N SER A 313 -12.24 10.29 13.72
CA SER A 313 -11.52 11.26 14.57
C SER A 313 -11.24 10.78 16.01
N THR A 314 -11.88 9.72 16.50
CA THR A 314 -11.61 9.16 17.84
C THR A 314 -10.38 8.26 17.92
N PHE A 315 -9.87 7.76 16.78
CA PHE A 315 -8.71 6.86 16.73
C PHE A 315 -7.76 7.16 15.56
N MET A 316 -8.07 8.17 14.75
CA MET A 316 -7.33 8.51 13.54
C MET A 316 -7.24 10.02 13.40
N HIS A 317 -6.01 10.53 13.40
CA HIS A 317 -5.68 11.91 13.08
C HIS A 317 -4.97 11.97 11.73
N TYR A 318 -5.37 12.94 10.90
CA TYR A 318 -4.80 13.13 9.58
C TYR A 318 -4.67 14.64 9.32
N GLU A 319 -3.46 15.11 9.05
CA GLU A 319 -3.14 16.50 8.78
C GLU A 319 -2.30 16.61 7.49
N VAL A 320 -2.46 17.74 6.78
CA VAL A 320 -1.76 18.03 5.53
C VAL A 320 -0.95 19.30 5.67
N GLN A 321 0.34 19.20 5.38
CA GLN A 321 1.23 20.36 5.25
C GLN A 321 1.35 20.72 3.77
N PHE A 322 0.88 21.93 3.44
CA PHE A 322 1.02 22.48 2.11
C PHE A 322 2.41 23.08 1.90
N HIS A 323 2.91 22.97 0.68
CA HIS A 323 4.16 23.54 0.20
C HIS A 323 4.38 24.99 0.70
N PRO A 324 5.57 25.33 1.24
CA PRO A 324 5.82 26.62 1.92
C PRO A 324 5.41 27.85 1.11
N PHE A 325 5.48 27.79 -0.22
CA PHE A 325 5.01 28.87 -1.08
C PHE A 325 3.52 29.20 -0.89
N CYS A 326 2.64 28.20 -0.76
CA CYS A 326 1.20 28.42 -0.60
C CYS A 326 0.84 29.00 0.77
N THR A 327 1.64 28.73 1.80
CA THR A 327 1.48 29.28 3.17
C THR A 327 2.24 30.59 3.37
N SER A 328 3.06 31.01 2.40
CA SER A 328 3.89 32.22 2.46
C SER A 328 3.12 33.55 2.46
N ARG A 329 3.85 34.65 2.72
CA ARG A 329 3.33 36.02 2.54
C ARG A 329 3.14 36.41 1.06
N PHE A 330 3.86 35.78 0.13
CA PHE A 330 3.70 36.03 -1.32
C PHE A 330 2.28 35.74 -1.82
N ILE A 331 1.57 34.82 -1.15
CA ILE A 331 0.18 34.47 -1.44
C ILE A 331 -0.81 35.20 -0.51
N ARG A 332 -0.57 35.21 0.81
CA ARG A 332 -1.55 35.72 1.79
C ARG A 332 -1.86 37.21 1.66
N ASP A 333 -0.85 38.01 1.35
CA ASP A 333 -0.92 39.46 1.48
C ASP A 333 -1.12 40.17 0.11
N GLU A 334 -1.28 39.40 -0.98
CA GLU A 334 -1.34 39.85 -2.39
C GLU A 334 -0.27 40.90 -2.78
N LEU A 335 0.89 40.90 -2.13
CA LEU A 335 1.89 41.99 -2.17
C LEU A 335 2.40 42.34 -3.57
N TRP A 336 2.36 41.38 -4.51
CA TRP A 336 2.72 41.60 -5.92
C TRP A 336 1.71 42.49 -6.68
N LEU A 337 0.56 42.85 -6.09
CA LEU A 337 -0.34 43.93 -6.55
C LEU A 337 0.02 45.30 -5.97
N GLN A 338 0.52 45.35 -4.73
CA GLN A 338 0.79 46.60 -4.02
C GLN A 338 2.28 46.96 -4.14
N TYR A 339 2.58 47.78 -5.16
CA TYR A 339 3.90 48.35 -5.45
C TYR A 339 4.63 49.05 -4.27
N TRP A 340 3.96 49.26 -3.14
CA TRP A 340 4.41 50.11 -2.04
C TRP A 340 4.67 49.36 -0.71
N THR A 341 4.46 48.04 -0.65
CA THR A 341 4.49 47.27 0.62
C THR A 341 5.40 46.03 0.59
N MET A 342 6.37 45.97 -0.33
CA MET A 342 7.34 44.86 -0.41
C MET A 342 8.53 44.97 0.57
N GLU A 343 8.46 45.86 1.56
CA GLU A 343 9.35 45.77 2.73
C GLU A 343 9.09 44.44 3.47
N PHE A 344 10.16 43.75 3.90
CA PHE A 344 10.11 42.45 4.61
C PHE A 344 9.69 41.22 3.79
N LEU A 345 10.08 41.13 2.50
CA LEU A 345 10.04 39.89 1.73
C LEU A 345 11.41 39.18 1.75
N ASN A 346 11.53 38.18 2.64
CA ASN A 346 12.65 37.25 2.65
C ASN A 346 12.39 36.09 1.68
N ALA A 347 13.47 35.46 1.21
CA ALA A 347 13.40 34.18 0.53
C ALA A 347 12.76 33.11 1.43
N LEU A 348 12.02 32.21 0.80
CA LEU A 348 11.58 30.99 1.44
C LEU A 348 12.80 30.12 1.70
N ASN A 349 12.82 29.46 2.86
CA ASN A 349 13.90 28.53 3.18
C ASN A 349 13.68 27.23 2.39
N ALA A 350 14.74 26.71 1.76
CA ALA A 350 14.67 25.45 1.03
C ALA A 350 14.60 24.25 1.97
N ASP A 351 15.13 24.36 3.20
CA ASP A 351 15.03 23.31 4.21
C ASP A 351 13.59 23.14 4.77
N ASP A 352 12.69 24.10 4.51
CA ASP A 352 11.26 23.98 4.86
C ASP A 352 10.49 23.10 3.86
N MET A 353 11.14 22.65 2.76
CA MET A 353 10.56 21.76 1.74
C MET A 353 10.92 20.31 2.02
N ILE A 354 9.93 19.43 2.11
CA ILE A 354 10.13 18.02 2.51
C ILE A 354 10.16 17.08 1.30
N THR A 355 9.23 17.24 0.37
CA THR A 355 9.08 16.38 -0.81
C THR A 355 9.64 17.05 -2.07
N PHE A 356 9.39 18.36 -2.23
CA PHE A 356 9.78 19.11 -3.44
C PHE A 356 11.16 19.77 -3.32
N LYS A 357 11.66 20.26 -4.45
CA LYS A 357 12.87 21.10 -4.57
C LYS A 357 12.54 22.42 -5.27
N PRO A 358 13.30 23.51 -5.05
CA PRO A 358 13.05 24.80 -5.69
C PRO A 358 13.05 24.79 -7.23
N LYS A 359 13.64 23.76 -7.85
CA LYS A 359 13.72 23.56 -9.30
C LYS A 359 12.64 22.64 -9.88
N ASP A 360 11.79 22.05 -9.05
CA ASP A 360 10.64 21.31 -9.54
C ASP A 360 9.65 22.30 -10.18
N THR A 361 8.91 21.86 -11.19
CA THR A 361 8.00 22.74 -11.92
C THR A 361 6.72 22.97 -11.13
N VAL A 362 6.04 24.10 -11.36
CA VAL A 362 4.73 24.32 -10.74
C VAL A 362 3.72 23.26 -11.19
N ASN A 363 3.90 22.65 -12.38
CA ASN A 363 3.15 21.46 -12.77
C ASN A 363 3.38 20.27 -11.82
N ASP A 364 4.62 19.99 -11.39
CA ASP A 364 4.91 18.90 -10.45
C ASP A 364 4.22 19.15 -9.09
N LEU A 365 4.26 20.38 -8.60
CA LEU A 365 3.54 20.82 -7.40
C LEU A 365 2.01 20.65 -7.58
N ILE A 366 1.44 21.04 -8.71
CA ILE A 366 0.01 20.87 -9.03
C ILE A 366 -0.36 19.38 -9.14
N MET A 367 0.50 18.54 -9.73
CA MET A 367 0.27 17.10 -9.82
C MET A 367 0.26 16.40 -8.47
N ALA A 368 0.72 17.07 -7.40
CA ALA A 368 0.62 16.66 -6.00
C ALA A 368 -0.30 17.57 -5.16
N ALA A 369 -1.13 18.42 -5.77
CA ALA A 369 -2.00 19.38 -5.09
C ALA A 369 -1.28 20.25 -4.04
N PHE A 370 -0.03 20.65 -4.31
CA PHE A 370 0.85 21.39 -3.39
C PHE A 370 0.97 20.76 -1.98
N ILE A 371 0.74 19.45 -1.84
CA ILE A 371 0.91 18.72 -0.58
C ILE A 371 2.38 18.31 -0.46
N ASP A 372 3.09 18.90 0.51
CA ASP A 372 4.53 18.65 0.71
C ASP A 372 4.80 17.61 1.80
N GLN A 373 3.92 17.51 2.80
CA GLN A 373 3.91 16.39 3.76
C GLN A 373 2.48 16.03 4.18
N GLN A 374 2.28 14.76 4.49
CA GLN A 374 1.07 14.22 5.12
C GLN A 374 1.44 13.62 6.48
N ILE A 375 0.64 13.90 7.50
CA ILE A 375 0.82 13.38 8.85
C ILE A 375 -0.39 12.49 9.15
N GLN A 376 -0.19 11.18 9.13
CA GLN A 376 -1.18 10.17 9.54
C GLN A 376 -0.78 9.61 10.90
N MET A 377 -1.71 9.63 11.86
CA MET A 377 -1.54 8.97 13.16
C MET A 377 -2.78 8.12 13.43
N ALA A 378 -2.62 6.81 13.35
CA ALA A 378 -3.64 5.83 13.72
C ALA A 378 -3.31 5.26 15.11
N ASP A 379 -4.23 5.39 16.06
CA ASP A 379 -4.07 4.89 17.43
C ASP A 379 -4.95 3.65 17.65
N TYR A 380 -4.29 2.49 17.65
CA TYR A 380 -4.93 1.20 17.93
C TYR A 380 -5.51 1.10 19.35
N GLU A 381 -4.93 1.78 20.35
CA GLU A 381 -5.40 1.72 21.74
C GLU A 381 -6.68 2.56 21.90
N SER A 382 -6.71 3.76 21.32
CA SER A 382 -7.94 4.56 21.19
C SER A 382 -9.01 3.83 20.37
N TYR A 383 -8.66 3.14 19.29
CA TYR A 383 -9.60 2.28 18.57
C TYR A 383 -10.17 1.16 19.45
N TYR A 384 -9.31 0.40 20.13
CA TYR A 384 -9.74 -0.76 20.91
C TYR A 384 -10.60 -0.35 22.12
N THR A 385 -10.28 0.77 22.77
CA THR A 385 -11.08 1.32 23.87
C THR A 385 -12.45 1.84 23.41
N GLN A 386 -12.60 2.25 22.15
CA GLN A 386 -13.92 2.57 21.59
C GLN A 386 -14.72 1.30 21.20
N CYS A 387 -14.07 0.28 20.64
CA CYS A 387 -14.70 -0.99 20.31
C CYS A 387 -15.14 -1.78 21.56
N GLN A 388 -14.30 -1.79 22.60
CA GLN A 388 -14.50 -2.43 23.92
C GLN A 388 -15.39 -3.68 23.88
N PRO A 389 -14.88 -4.84 23.42
CA PRO A 389 -15.67 -6.06 23.31
C PRO A 389 -16.05 -6.60 24.69
N GLU A 390 -17.35 -6.84 24.93
CA GLU A 390 -17.84 -7.39 26.21
C GLU A 390 -17.36 -8.82 26.46
N MET A 391 -17.29 -9.62 25.39
CA MET A 391 -16.82 -11.01 25.44
C MET A 391 -16.20 -11.46 24.11
N CYS A 392 -15.17 -12.29 24.19
CA CYS A 392 -14.65 -13.07 23.08
C CYS A 392 -15.12 -14.53 23.21
N ILE A 393 -15.56 -15.13 22.11
CA ILE A 393 -15.95 -16.54 22.03
C ILE A 393 -15.18 -17.26 20.93
N TYR A 394 -14.77 -18.49 21.20
CA TYR A 394 -14.17 -19.39 20.23
C TYR A 394 -14.46 -20.85 20.60
N THR A 395 -14.41 -21.74 19.62
CA THR A 395 -14.86 -23.13 19.77
C THR A 395 -13.73 -24.09 19.41
N ILE A 396 -13.27 -24.89 20.38
CA ILE A 396 -12.18 -25.85 20.21
C ILE A 396 -12.76 -27.27 20.10
N ASP A 397 -12.33 -28.02 19.08
CA ASP A 397 -12.63 -29.43 18.94
C ASP A 397 -11.92 -30.26 20.02
N GLN A 398 -12.68 -31.06 20.78
CA GLN A 398 -12.11 -31.98 21.77
C GLN A 398 -11.74 -33.31 21.13
N LYS A 399 -10.45 -33.66 21.23
CA LYS A 399 -9.93 -34.99 20.91
C LYS A 399 -10.08 -35.92 22.12
N LEU A 400 -10.23 -37.22 21.86
CA LEU A 400 -10.30 -38.24 22.91
C LEU A 400 -9.02 -38.21 23.78
N HIS A 401 -9.17 -38.27 25.11
CA HIS A 401 -8.04 -38.27 26.03
C HIS A 401 -7.08 -39.45 25.79
N SER A 402 -5.77 -39.18 25.83
CA SER A 402 -4.71 -40.17 25.64
C SER A 402 -4.78 -41.35 26.62
N VAL A 403 -5.20 -41.11 27.87
CA VAL A 403 -5.39 -42.16 28.89
C VAL A 403 -6.48 -43.14 28.48
N THR A 404 -7.60 -42.65 27.92
CA THR A 404 -8.67 -43.52 27.41
C THR A 404 -8.19 -44.37 26.24
N LEU A 405 -7.37 -43.79 25.36
CA LEU A 405 -6.77 -44.52 24.24
C LEU A 405 -5.79 -45.60 24.70
N VAL A 406 -4.93 -45.31 25.69
CA VAL A 406 -4.03 -46.30 26.30
C VAL A 406 -4.81 -47.42 26.99
N ASN A 407 -5.85 -47.11 27.77
CA ASN A 407 -6.68 -48.11 28.43
C ASN A 407 -7.42 -49.00 27.42
N SER A 408 -7.93 -48.44 26.31
CA SER A 408 -8.54 -49.21 25.22
C SER A 408 -7.54 -50.12 24.50
N VAL A 409 -6.30 -49.67 24.28
CA VAL A 409 -5.24 -50.50 23.70
C VAL A 409 -4.82 -51.63 24.65
N ILE A 410 -4.67 -51.36 25.95
CA ILE A 410 -4.39 -52.40 26.96
C ILE A 410 -5.55 -53.41 27.02
N GLY A 411 -6.79 -52.95 27.00
CA GLY A 411 -7.98 -53.80 26.94
C GLY A 411 -8.02 -54.67 25.68
N LEU A 412 -7.67 -54.11 24.52
CA LEU A 412 -7.55 -54.87 23.26
C LEU A 412 -6.45 -55.93 23.36
N LEU A 413 -5.24 -55.56 23.82
CA LEU A 413 -4.11 -56.50 23.96
C LEU A 413 -4.46 -57.66 24.90
N GLY A 414 -5.09 -57.37 26.04
CA GLY A 414 -5.58 -58.37 26.99
C GLY A 414 -6.62 -59.29 26.36
N GLY A 415 -7.76 -58.73 25.93
CA GLY A 415 -8.89 -59.50 25.42
C GLY A 415 -8.57 -60.28 24.14
N LEU A 416 -7.89 -59.65 23.18
CA LEU A 416 -7.53 -60.28 21.90
C LEU A 416 -6.57 -61.45 22.11
N SER A 417 -5.64 -61.36 23.06
CA SER A 417 -4.70 -62.46 23.37
C SER A 417 -5.40 -63.71 23.94
N VAL A 418 -6.42 -63.52 24.79
CA VAL A 418 -7.22 -64.61 25.37
C VAL A 418 -8.11 -65.24 24.30
N VAL A 419 -8.79 -64.42 23.49
CA VAL A 419 -9.69 -64.89 22.42
C VAL A 419 -8.91 -65.60 21.31
N LEU A 420 -7.75 -65.10 20.87
CA LEU A 420 -6.94 -65.79 19.85
C LEU A 420 -6.35 -67.11 20.37
N ARG A 421 -5.95 -67.20 21.65
CA ARG A 421 -5.53 -68.50 22.24
C ARG A 421 -6.63 -69.56 22.21
N LEU A 422 -7.90 -69.16 22.25
CA LEU A 422 -9.04 -70.06 22.15
C LEU A 422 -9.43 -70.38 20.69
N LEU A 423 -9.39 -69.37 19.81
CA LEU A 423 -9.82 -69.51 18.40
C LEU A 423 -8.76 -70.15 17.49
N ILE A 424 -7.46 -69.89 17.70
CA ILE A 424 -6.40 -70.42 16.84
C ILE A 424 -6.40 -71.96 16.81
N PRO A 425 -6.49 -72.70 17.94
CA PRO A 425 -6.59 -74.16 17.92
C PRO A 425 -7.85 -74.66 17.19
N LEU A 426 -8.95 -73.91 17.25
CA LEU A 426 -10.20 -74.23 16.59
C LEU A 426 -10.08 -74.05 15.06
N LEU A 427 -9.53 -72.91 14.63
CA LEU A 427 -9.26 -72.61 13.23
C LEU A 427 -8.27 -73.59 12.61
N ILE A 428 -7.20 -73.95 13.33
CA ILE A 428 -6.24 -74.97 12.87
C ILE A 428 -6.94 -76.33 12.72
N LYS A 429 -7.79 -76.76 13.67
CA LYS A 429 -8.58 -77.99 13.54
C LYS A 429 -9.54 -77.95 12.34
N ILE A 430 -10.18 -76.83 12.08
CA ILE A 430 -11.08 -76.64 10.92
C ILE A 430 -10.29 -76.70 9.61
N ILE A 431 -9.18 -75.97 9.49
CA ILE A 431 -8.31 -75.98 8.30
C ILE A 431 -7.74 -77.37 8.06
N TYR A 432 -7.28 -78.06 9.10
CA TYR A 432 -6.76 -79.43 8.99
C TYR A 432 -7.87 -80.43 8.61
N GLY A 433 -9.10 -80.24 9.11
CA GLY A 433 -10.28 -81.00 8.70
C GLY A 433 -10.63 -80.81 7.22
N ILE A 434 -10.64 -79.57 6.74
CA ILE A 434 -10.86 -79.23 5.32
C ILE A 434 -9.74 -79.81 4.45
N TYR A 435 -8.47 -79.68 4.87
CA TYR A 435 -7.33 -80.25 4.17
C TYR A 435 -7.43 -81.79 4.08
N ARG A 436 -7.82 -82.46 5.17
CA ARG A 436 -8.06 -83.92 5.20
C ARG A 436 -9.21 -84.35 4.27
N LEU A 437 -10.28 -83.56 4.19
CA LEU A 437 -11.39 -83.79 3.24
C LEU A 437 -10.94 -83.62 1.78
N CYS A 438 -10.12 -82.60 1.49
CA CYS A 438 -9.51 -82.42 0.16
C CYS A 438 -8.55 -83.55 -0.21
N LEU A 439 -7.75 -84.07 0.74
CA LEU A 439 -6.83 -85.18 0.51
C LEU A 439 -7.55 -86.52 0.23
N HIS A 440 -8.70 -86.75 0.89
CA HIS A 440 -9.54 -87.92 0.59
C HIS A 440 -10.14 -87.86 -0.81
N ARG A 441 -10.57 -86.66 -1.27
CA ARG A 441 -11.16 -86.48 -2.61
C ARG A 441 -10.16 -86.70 -3.75
N THR A 442 -8.86 -86.54 -3.51
CA THR A 442 -7.80 -86.80 -4.50
C THR A 442 -7.31 -88.25 -4.49
N ARG A 443 -7.23 -88.93 -3.33
CA ARG A 443 -6.96 -90.38 -3.29
C ARG A 443 -8.12 -91.20 -3.86
N GLY A 444 -9.38 -90.83 -3.57
CA GLY A 444 -10.57 -91.50 -4.12
C GLY A 444 -10.69 -91.45 -5.65
N LYS A 445 -10.06 -90.47 -6.32
CA LYS A 445 -10.01 -90.39 -7.78
C LYS A 445 -8.88 -91.18 -8.44
N LYS A 446 -7.88 -91.67 -7.68
CA LYS A 446 -6.79 -92.50 -8.23
C LYS A 446 -7.01 -94.01 -8.11
N LEU A 447 -7.96 -94.47 -7.28
CA LEU A 447 -8.34 -95.89 -7.18
C LEU A 447 -9.57 -96.28 -8.01
N TYR A 448 -10.25 -95.33 -8.68
CA TYR A 448 -11.45 -95.59 -9.49
C TYR A 448 -11.20 -95.53 -11.01
N ALA A 449 -9.94 -95.58 -11.42
CA ALA A 449 -9.51 -95.44 -12.83
C ALA A 449 -8.63 -96.60 -13.32
N SER A 450 -8.54 -97.70 -12.56
CA SER A 450 -7.69 -98.87 -12.86
C SER A 450 -8.42 -100.21 -12.91
N ASP A 451 -9.71 -100.27 -12.56
CA ASP A 451 -10.44 -101.53 -12.37
C ASP A 451 -11.87 -101.48 -12.97
N ILE A 452 -11.99 -101.06 -14.23
CA ILE A 452 -13.13 -101.41 -15.13
C ILE A 452 -12.59 -101.66 -16.56
N GLU A 453 -11.84 -102.74 -16.72
CA GLU A 453 -11.77 -103.51 -17.96
C GLU A 453 -12.05 -104.97 -17.60
N VAL A 454 -13.16 -105.54 -18.09
CA VAL A 454 -13.43 -106.96 -18.38
C VAL A 454 -14.95 -107.13 -18.62
N PHE A 455 -15.27 -107.66 -19.81
CA PHE A 455 -16.60 -107.88 -20.43
C PHE A 455 -17.40 -106.64 -20.85
#